data_AF-A0A265N6T0-F1
#
_entry.id   AF-A0A265N6T0-F1
#
_cell.length_a   1.000
_cell.length_b   1.000
_cell.length_c   1.000
_cell.angle_alpha   90.00
_cell.angle_beta   90.00
_cell.angle_gamma   90.00
#
_symmetry.space_group_name_H-M   'P 1'
#
loop_
_entity.id
_entity.type
_entity.pdbx_description
1 polymer ?
#
loop_
_entity_poly.entity_id
_entity_poly.type
_entity_poly.pdbx_seq_one_letter_code
_entity_poly.pdbx_strand_id
1 'polypeptide(L)'
;MKVKEVANLVGISVRTLHHYDEIGLLIPEETTVAGYRVYSENNLETLQQILFFKELGFPLKKIKEIIDSPSFDRLEALEMQHNMLLEKKGRLDKMIGTIEKTIQHSKGEIQMSNQEKFEGFDFSHNPYEQEAREKWGDQAVDEANEKAKNMASFDQKKFNGIFHNLATLRHLTPDSKETQKRINEWYQFLNKMGNYYSFEAFKGLGQMYVGDERFTKNIDQFGEGLAKFMCDAMALYADKNKI
;
A
#
# COMPACT_ATOMS: atom_id res chain seq x y z
N MET A 1 25.36 27.60 -9.66
CA MET A 1 24.77 28.29 -8.49
C MET A 1 25.31 27.73 -7.18
N LYS A 2 25.55 28.57 -6.16
CA LYS A 2 26.01 28.11 -4.83
C LYS A 2 24.86 27.48 -4.04
N VAL A 3 25.17 26.56 -3.13
CA VAL A 3 24.17 25.82 -2.33
C VAL A 3 23.10 26.69 -1.65
N LYS A 4 23.45 27.88 -1.11
CA LYS A 4 22.48 28.79 -0.48
C LYS A 4 21.51 29.40 -1.50
N GLU A 5 22.00 29.70 -2.71
CA GLU A 5 21.17 30.26 -3.78
C GLU A 5 20.18 29.20 -4.28
N VAL A 6 20.64 27.97 -4.45
CA VAL A 6 19.78 26.83 -4.83
C VAL A 6 18.72 26.55 -3.77
N ALA A 7 19.13 26.46 -2.49
CA ALA A 7 18.21 26.27 -1.37
C ALA A 7 17.10 27.32 -1.35
N ASN A 8 17.45 28.60 -1.52
CA ASN A 8 16.49 29.69 -1.57
C ASN A 8 15.59 29.63 -2.80
N LEU A 9 16.13 29.25 -3.97
CA LEU A 9 15.37 29.16 -5.23
C LEU A 9 14.24 28.14 -5.13
N VAL A 10 14.51 26.94 -4.62
CA VAL A 10 13.54 25.85 -4.57
C VAL A 10 12.82 25.71 -3.23
N GLY A 11 13.12 26.58 -2.27
CA GLY A 11 12.46 26.59 -0.96
C GLY A 11 12.82 25.40 -0.06
N ILE A 12 13.99 24.78 -0.21
CA ILE A 12 14.46 23.69 0.66
C ILE A 12 15.64 24.15 1.50
N SER A 13 15.89 23.46 2.62
CA SER A 13 17.02 23.81 3.48
C SER A 13 18.37 23.44 2.85
N VAL A 14 19.42 24.21 3.14
CA VAL A 14 20.81 23.85 2.79
C VAL A 14 21.16 22.45 3.33
N ARG A 15 20.64 22.10 4.51
CA ARG A 15 20.80 20.77 5.12
C ARG A 15 20.20 19.66 4.24
N THR A 16 19.08 19.92 3.58
CA THR A 16 18.45 18.98 2.63
C THR A 16 19.36 18.72 1.44
N LEU A 17 19.95 19.78 0.85
CA LEU A 17 20.90 19.65 -0.25
C LEU A 17 22.18 18.91 0.18
N HIS A 18 22.70 19.20 1.37
CA HIS A 18 23.83 18.44 1.92
C HIS A 18 23.48 16.96 2.12
N HIS A 19 22.28 16.67 2.62
CA HIS A 19 21.84 15.29 2.76
C HIS A 19 21.74 14.57 1.40
N TYR A 20 21.25 15.24 0.36
CA TYR A 20 21.19 14.66 -0.99
C TYR A 20 22.58 14.36 -1.55
N ASP A 21 23.57 15.22 -1.30
CA ASP A 21 24.96 14.97 -1.63
C ASP A 21 25.54 13.79 -0.83
N GLU A 22 25.32 13.76 0.49
CA GLU A 22 25.79 12.69 1.40
C GLU A 22 25.29 11.30 0.99
N ILE A 23 24.05 11.19 0.52
CA ILE A 23 23.48 9.91 0.04
C ILE A 23 23.75 9.66 -1.46
N GLY A 24 24.48 10.56 -2.13
CA GLY A 24 24.82 10.50 -3.54
C GLY A 24 23.62 10.64 -4.48
N LEU A 25 22.52 11.26 -4.03
CA LEU A 25 21.32 11.50 -4.84
C LEU A 25 21.47 12.74 -5.72
N LEU A 26 22.10 13.80 -5.20
CA LEU A 26 22.40 15.00 -5.95
C LEU A 26 23.79 15.51 -5.56
N ILE A 27 24.76 15.23 -6.41
CA ILE A 27 26.16 15.60 -6.19
C ILE A 27 26.42 16.94 -6.87
N PRO A 28 27.02 17.93 -6.18
CA PRO A 28 27.39 19.20 -6.80
C PRO A 28 28.48 18.98 -7.85
N GLU A 29 28.43 19.76 -8.94
CA GLU A 29 29.48 19.79 -9.97
C GLU A 29 30.87 20.07 -9.40
N GLU A 30 30.96 21.01 -8.46
CA GLU A 30 32.22 21.40 -7.83
C GLU A 30 32.02 21.71 -6.35
N THR A 31 33.06 21.41 -5.56
CA THR A 31 33.26 22.05 -4.25
C THR A 31 34.46 22.98 -4.34
N THR A 32 34.23 24.28 -4.18
CA THR A 32 35.28 25.31 -4.27
C THR A 32 36.32 25.13 -3.16
N VAL A 33 37.50 25.74 -3.32
CA VAL A 33 38.59 25.72 -2.33
C VAL A 33 38.16 26.20 -0.94
N ALA A 34 37.18 27.11 -0.87
CA ALA A 34 36.61 27.61 0.39
C ALA A 34 35.51 26.69 0.99
N GLY A 35 35.28 25.50 0.41
CA GLY A 35 34.31 24.51 0.87
C GLY A 35 32.86 24.75 0.43
N TYR A 36 32.61 25.69 -0.50
CA TYR A 36 31.26 25.91 -1.03
C TYR A 36 30.94 24.94 -2.17
N ARG A 37 29.80 24.25 -2.06
CA ARG A 37 29.21 23.45 -3.13
C ARG A 37 28.59 24.34 -4.22
N VAL A 38 28.87 24.00 -5.47
CA VAL A 38 28.41 24.68 -6.67
C VAL A 38 27.69 23.68 -7.57
N TYR A 39 26.47 24.01 -7.94
CA TYR A 39 25.60 23.20 -8.79
C TYR A 39 25.56 23.77 -10.21
N SER A 40 25.73 22.91 -11.21
CA SER A 40 25.57 23.24 -12.63
C SER A 40 24.09 23.26 -13.04
N GLU A 41 23.79 23.71 -14.26
CA GLU A 41 22.42 23.64 -14.81
C GLU A 41 21.92 22.18 -14.86
N ASN A 42 22.77 21.23 -15.25
CA ASN A 42 22.41 19.81 -15.24
C ASN A 42 22.06 19.30 -13.83
N ASN A 43 22.75 19.78 -12.79
CA ASN A 43 22.37 19.46 -11.42
C ASN A 43 21.01 20.05 -11.05
N LEU A 44 20.68 21.26 -11.53
CA LEU A 44 19.38 21.89 -11.28
C LEU A 44 18.24 21.14 -11.98
N GLU A 45 18.46 20.69 -13.21
CA GLU A 45 17.51 19.83 -13.93
C GLU A 45 17.30 18.49 -13.19
N THR A 46 18.37 17.90 -12.66
CA THR A 46 18.28 16.67 -11.84
C THR A 46 17.55 16.94 -10.52
N LEU A 47 17.83 18.07 -9.85
CA LEU A 47 17.11 18.48 -8.65
C LEU A 47 15.61 18.64 -8.92
N GLN A 48 15.23 19.21 -10.07
CA GLN A 48 13.83 19.32 -10.46
C GLN A 48 13.14 17.94 -10.53
N GLN A 49 13.79 16.94 -11.15
CA GLN A 49 13.29 15.57 -11.19
C GLN A 49 13.09 14.98 -9.79
N ILE A 50 14.10 15.14 -8.93
CA ILE A 50 14.05 14.68 -7.54
C ILE A 50 12.85 15.28 -6.81
N LEU A 51 12.60 16.58 -6.98
CA LEU A 51 11.50 17.28 -6.33
C LEU A 51 10.13 16.83 -6.85
N PHE A 52 9.97 16.56 -8.14
CA PHE A 52 8.73 15.99 -8.67
C PHE A 52 8.45 14.60 -8.10
N PHE A 53 9.43 13.71 -8.10
CA PHE A 53 9.28 12.39 -7.48
C PHE A 53 8.97 12.48 -5.98
N LYS A 54 9.60 13.41 -5.26
CA LYS A 54 9.30 13.67 -3.86
C LYS A 54 7.87 14.13 -3.63
N GLU A 55 7.35 15.02 -4.48
CA GLU A 55 5.96 15.49 -4.41
C GLU A 55 4.95 14.38 -4.75
N LEU A 56 5.35 13.44 -5.60
CA LEU A 56 4.59 12.22 -5.90
C LEU A 56 4.70 11.15 -4.81
N GLY A 57 5.48 11.39 -3.75
CA GLY A 57 5.56 10.54 -2.56
C GLY A 57 6.63 9.45 -2.61
N PHE A 58 7.53 9.47 -3.60
CA PHE A 58 8.60 8.47 -3.69
C PHE A 58 9.63 8.63 -2.56
N PRO A 59 10.13 7.52 -1.99
CA PRO A 59 11.22 7.56 -1.02
C PRO A 59 12.55 7.87 -1.72
N LEU A 60 13.45 8.60 -1.05
CA LEU A 60 14.73 9.06 -1.62
C LEU A 60 15.57 7.93 -2.21
N LYS A 61 15.58 6.75 -1.57
CA LYS A 61 16.27 5.56 -2.07
C LYS A 61 15.78 5.18 -3.48
N LYS A 62 14.46 5.18 -3.70
CA LYS A 62 13.90 4.82 -5.01
C LYS A 62 14.18 5.88 -6.06
N ILE A 63 14.10 7.15 -5.68
CA ILE A 63 14.43 8.26 -6.57
C ILE A 63 15.88 8.10 -7.06
N LYS A 64 16.80 7.74 -6.16
CA LYS A 64 18.19 7.45 -6.51
C LYS A 64 18.31 6.29 -7.50
N GLU A 65 17.63 5.17 -7.24
CA GLU A 65 17.64 4.00 -8.14
C GLU A 65 17.12 4.33 -9.54
N ILE A 66 16.08 5.17 -9.66
CA ILE A 66 15.52 5.59 -10.94
C ILE A 66 16.51 6.46 -11.71
N ILE A 67 17.07 7.48 -11.06
CA ILE A 67 17.97 8.46 -11.68
C ILE A 67 19.30 7.82 -12.08
N ASP A 68 19.82 6.90 -11.27
CA ASP A 68 21.09 6.21 -11.55
C ASP A 68 20.95 5.07 -12.57
N SER A 69 19.73 4.74 -13.01
CA SER A 69 19.51 3.67 -13.98
C SER A 69 20.21 4.00 -15.31
N PRO A 70 20.99 3.07 -15.90
CA PRO A 70 21.58 3.27 -17.23
C PRO A 70 20.56 3.49 -18.34
N SER A 71 19.31 3.05 -18.12
CA SER A 71 18.19 3.25 -19.04
C SER A 71 17.35 4.48 -18.70
N PHE A 72 17.80 5.33 -17.78
CA PHE A 72 17.05 6.52 -17.39
C PHE A 72 16.98 7.51 -18.56
N ASP A 73 15.77 7.72 -19.06
CA ASP A 73 15.46 8.81 -19.97
C ASP A 73 14.69 9.91 -19.22
N ARG A 74 15.21 11.14 -19.30
CA ARG A 74 14.65 12.27 -18.56
C ARG A 74 13.29 12.70 -19.09
N LEU A 75 13.08 12.61 -20.41
CA LEU A 75 11.82 12.99 -21.03
C LEU A 75 10.72 11.97 -20.67
N GLU A 76 11.03 10.68 -20.76
CA GLU A 76 10.09 9.62 -20.34
C GLU A 76 9.72 9.75 -18.86
N ALA A 77 10.70 10.04 -17.99
CA ALA A 77 10.46 10.28 -16.57
C ALA A 77 9.51 11.48 -16.33
N LEU A 78 9.69 12.57 -17.08
CA LEU A 78 8.82 13.75 -17.03
C LEU A 78 7.40 13.44 -17.49
N GLU A 79 7.23 12.69 -18.58
CA GLU A 79 5.92 12.28 -19.08
C GLU A 79 5.19 11.39 -18.08
N MET A 80 5.91 10.45 -17.46
CA MET A 80 5.39 9.62 -16.37
C MET A 80 4.96 10.48 -15.18
N GLN A 81 5.84 11.37 -14.69
CA GLN A 81 5.52 12.27 -13.57
C GLN A 81 4.31 13.15 -13.87
N HIS A 82 4.20 13.67 -15.10
CA HIS A 82 3.06 14.47 -15.55
C HIS A 82 1.75 13.68 -15.44
N ASN A 83 1.73 12.43 -15.91
CA ASN A 83 0.55 11.58 -15.82
C ASN A 83 0.19 11.26 -14.36
N MET A 84 1.17 10.96 -13.52
CA MET A 84 0.94 10.74 -12.08
C MET A 84 0.39 12.00 -11.37
N LEU A 85 0.83 13.19 -11.79
CA LEU A 85 0.29 14.45 -11.27
C LEU A 85 -1.16 14.68 -11.73
N LEU A 86 -1.51 14.33 -12.96
CA LEU A 86 -2.90 14.39 -13.44
C LEU A 86 -3.81 13.43 -12.65
N GLU A 87 -3.34 12.23 -12.34
CA GLU A 87 -4.07 11.29 -11.48
C GLU A 87 -4.24 11.85 -10.06
N LYS A 88 -3.16 12.39 -9.47
CA LYS A 88 -3.19 13.05 -8.16
C LYS A 88 -4.18 14.20 -8.15
N LYS A 89 -4.21 15.03 -9.21
CA LYS A 89 -5.19 16.11 -9.40
C LYS A 89 -6.61 15.57 -9.43
N GLY A 90 -6.88 14.55 -10.25
CA GLY A 90 -8.21 13.94 -10.33
C GLY A 90 -8.70 13.38 -8.99
N ARG A 91 -7.79 12.82 -8.17
CA ARG A 91 -8.11 12.39 -6.80
C ARG A 91 -8.41 13.57 -5.88
N LEU A 92 -7.63 14.65 -5.95
CA LEU A 92 -7.86 15.87 -5.19
C LEU A 92 -9.22 16.51 -5.55
N ASP A 93 -9.55 16.59 -6.83
CA ASP A 93 -10.83 17.13 -7.30
C ASP A 93 -12.02 16.32 -6.75
N LYS A 94 -11.91 14.98 -6.71
CA LYS A 94 -12.91 14.11 -6.06
C LYS A 94 -13.03 14.41 -4.57
N MET A 95 -11.91 14.50 -3.84
CA MET A 95 -11.94 14.81 -2.40
C MET A 95 -12.53 16.19 -2.10
N ILE A 96 -12.24 17.19 -2.93
CA ILE A 96 -12.85 18.52 -2.84
C ILE A 96 -14.37 18.40 -2.99
N GLY A 97 -14.86 17.71 -4.02
CA GLY A 97 -16.30 17.48 -4.21
C GLY A 97 -16.95 16.74 -3.04
N THR A 98 -16.25 15.77 -2.44
CA THR A 98 -16.72 15.06 -1.24
C THR A 98 -16.83 16.00 -0.03
N ILE A 99 -15.85 16.89 0.17
CA ILE A 99 -15.90 17.91 1.24
C ILE A 99 -17.07 18.87 1.02
N GLU A 100 -17.28 19.34 -0.20
CA GLU A 100 -18.40 20.23 -0.54
C GLU A 100 -19.76 19.59 -0.22
N LYS A 101 -19.97 18.33 -0.64
CA LYS A 101 -21.16 17.56 -0.27
C LYS A 101 -21.27 17.37 1.24
N THR A 102 -20.16 17.09 1.93
CA THR A 102 -20.14 16.90 3.39
C THR A 102 -20.55 18.18 4.13
N ILE A 103 -20.15 19.35 3.63
CA ILE A 103 -20.58 20.64 4.17
C ILE A 103 -22.10 20.79 3.99
N GLN A 104 -22.65 20.52 2.80
CA GLN A 104 -24.10 20.59 2.55
C GLN A 104 -24.88 19.62 3.44
N HIS A 105 -24.38 18.39 3.60
CA HIS A 105 -24.99 17.40 4.49
C HIS A 105 -24.98 17.86 5.95
N SER A 106 -23.86 18.42 6.41
CA SER A 106 -23.72 18.94 7.78
C SER A 106 -24.63 20.13 8.06
N LYS A 107 -25.00 20.90 7.04
CA LYS A 107 -26.03 21.96 7.11
C LYS A 107 -27.46 21.43 7.04
N GLY A 108 -27.65 20.13 6.81
CA GLY A 108 -28.97 19.51 6.63
C GLY A 108 -29.61 19.74 5.26
N GLU A 109 -28.84 20.24 4.27
CA GLU A 109 -29.33 20.58 2.93
C GLU A 109 -29.49 19.33 2.05
N ILE A 110 -28.62 18.32 2.26
CA ILE A 110 -28.66 17.04 1.55
C ILE A 110 -28.49 15.85 2.51
N GLN A 111 -28.82 14.66 2.05
CA GLN A 111 -28.44 13.40 2.68
C GLN A 111 -27.30 12.78 1.89
N MET A 112 -26.29 12.25 2.59
CA MET A 112 -25.17 11.52 1.98
C MET A 112 -25.17 10.07 2.42
N SER A 113 -25.04 9.16 1.47
CA SER A 113 -24.76 7.76 1.75
C SER A 113 -23.36 7.56 2.34
N ASN A 114 -23.13 6.44 3.01
CA ASN A 114 -21.78 6.11 3.50
C ASN A 114 -20.78 5.97 2.36
N GLN A 115 -21.19 5.51 1.17
CA GLN A 115 -20.30 5.41 0.02
C GLN A 115 -19.83 6.80 -0.45
N GLU A 116 -20.74 7.77 -0.55
CA GLU A 116 -20.41 9.14 -0.95
C GLU A 116 -19.50 9.86 0.05
N LYS A 117 -19.62 9.56 1.35
CA LYS A 117 -18.75 10.13 2.39
C LYS A 117 -17.28 9.76 2.24
N PHE A 118 -16.99 8.64 1.56
CA PHE A 118 -15.63 8.14 1.36
C PHE A 118 -15.19 8.17 -0.12
N GLU A 119 -15.97 8.81 -1.00
CA GLU A 119 -15.60 8.99 -2.40
C GLU A 119 -14.31 9.84 -2.51
N GLY A 120 -13.36 9.41 -3.34
CA GLY A 120 -12.06 10.06 -3.51
C GLY A 120 -10.95 9.59 -2.55
N PHE A 121 -11.29 8.84 -1.50
CA PHE A 121 -10.30 8.11 -0.72
C PHE A 121 -9.97 6.78 -1.40
N ASP A 122 -8.73 6.64 -1.84
CA ASP A 122 -8.21 5.41 -2.41
C ASP A 122 -7.03 4.90 -1.55
N PHE A 123 -7.33 3.91 -0.71
CA PHE A 123 -6.34 3.20 0.11
C PHE A 123 -5.80 1.94 -0.59
N SER A 124 -6.25 1.65 -1.82
CA SER A 124 -5.70 0.55 -2.62
C SER A 124 -4.31 0.88 -3.19
N HIS A 125 -3.95 2.18 -3.23
CA HIS A 125 -2.57 2.62 -3.42
C HIS A 125 -1.74 2.16 -2.22
N ASN A 126 -1.13 0.99 -2.36
CA ASN A 126 -0.33 0.37 -1.34
C ASN A 126 1.07 1.02 -1.34
N PRO A 127 1.45 1.82 -0.34
CA PRO A 127 2.79 2.40 -0.27
C PRO A 127 3.88 1.32 -0.10
N TYR A 128 3.49 0.08 0.19
CA TYR A 128 4.37 -1.09 0.29
C TYR A 128 4.41 -1.93 -1.00
N GLU A 129 3.75 -1.51 -2.08
CA GLU A 129 3.80 -2.25 -3.36
C GLU A 129 5.23 -2.36 -3.88
N GLN A 130 6.01 -1.29 -3.70
CA GLN A 130 7.41 -1.27 -4.10
C GLN A 130 8.28 -2.19 -3.24
N GLU A 131 8.06 -2.20 -1.93
CA GLU A 131 8.71 -3.16 -1.02
C GLU A 131 8.31 -4.61 -1.36
N ALA A 132 7.06 -4.81 -1.77
CA ALA A 132 6.53 -6.09 -2.20
C ALA A 132 7.18 -6.56 -3.51
N ARG A 133 7.38 -5.65 -4.48
CA ARG A 133 8.09 -5.93 -5.74
C ARG A 133 9.57 -6.25 -5.50
N GLU A 134 10.22 -5.52 -4.60
CA GLU A 134 11.60 -5.80 -4.19
C GLU A 134 11.76 -7.17 -3.51
N LYS A 135 10.78 -7.59 -2.68
CA LYS A 135 10.84 -8.86 -1.94
C LYS A 135 10.34 -10.07 -2.71
N TRP A 136 9.35 -9.89 -3.59
CA TRP A 136 8.61 -10.99 -4.20
C TRP A 136 8.59 -10.95 -5.74
N GLY A 137 9.14 -9.90 -6.36
CA GLY A 137 9.27 -9.74 -7.80
C GLY A 137 8.03 -9.13 -8.47
N ASP A 138 8.25 -8.47 -9.62
CA ASP A 138 7.20 -7.73 -10.34
C ASP A 138 6.03 -8.63 -10.74
N GLN A 139 6.31 -9.80 -11.29
CA GLN A 139 5.28 -10.74 -11.75
C GLN A 139 4.36 -11.19 -10.61
N ALA A 140 4.89 -11.47 -9.42
CA ALA A 140 4.08 -11.91 -8.29
C ALA A 140 3.16 -10.79 -7.77
N VAL A 141 3.65 -9.54 -7.82
CA VAL A 141 2.86 -8.36 -7.42
C VAL A 141 1.83 -8.02 -8.48
N ASP A 142 2.17 -8.11 -9.77
CA ASP A 142 1.23 -7.90 -10.87
C ASP A 142 0.10 -8.93 -10.85
N GLU A 143 0.42 -10.21 -10.66
CA GLU A 143 -0.59 -11.27 -10.50
C GLU A 143 -1.46 -11.06 -9.25
N ALA A 144 -0.88 -10.60 -8.14
CA ALA A 144 -1.64 -10.30 -6.92
C ALA A 144 -2.56 -9.07 -7.09
N ASN A 145 -2.08 -8.03 -7.76
CA ASN A 145 -2.83 -6.81 -8.07
C ASN A 145 -3.94 -7.08 -9.09
N GLU A 146 -3.69 -7.89 -10.12
CA GLU A 146 -4.70 -8.38 -11.06
C GLU A 146 -5.77 -9.20 -10.35
N LYS A 147 -5.39 -10.11 -9.45
CA LYS A 147 -6.36 -10.85 -8.62
C LYS A 147 -7.15 -9.92 -7.70
N ALA A 148 -6.53 -8.90 -7.13
CA ALA A 148 -7.19 -7.90 -6.28
C ALA A 148 -8.14 -6.99 -7.08
N LYS A 149 -7.79 -6.60 -8.30
CA LYS A 149 -8.67 -5.86 -9.23
C LYS A 149 -9.85 -6.70 -9.70
N ASN A 150 -9.62 -7.98 -10.00
CA ASN A 150 -10.67 -8.94 -10.33
C ASN A 150 -11.51 -9.37 -9.11
N MET A 151 -11.05 -9.05 -7.90
CA MET A 151 -11.82 -9.04 -6.66
C MET A 151 -12.71 -7.78 -6.52
N ALA A 152 -13.10 -7.11 -7.61
CA ALA A 152 -14.14 -6.08 -7.58
C ALA A 152 -15.50 -6.57 -7.01
N SER A 153 -15.65 -7.89 -6.82
CA SER A 153 -16.75 -8.51 -6.06
C SER A 153 -16.36 -8.93 -4.64
N PHE A 154 -15.35 -8.31 -4.02
CA PHE A 154 -15.01 -8.55 -2.62
C PHE A 154 -16.18 -8.07 -1.75
N ASP A 155 -17.05 -8.99 -1.39
CA ASP A 155 -18.15 -8.75 -0.48
C ASP A 155 -17.58 -8.61 0.93
N GLN A 156 -17.12 -7.40 1.25
CA GLN A 156 -16.52 -7.06 2.53
C GLN A 156 -17.47 -7.29 3.69
N LYS A 157 -18.79 -7.16 3.47
CA LYS A 157 -19.80 -7.50 4.48
C LYS A 157 -19.82 -8.99 4.76
N LYS A 158 -19.76 -9.83 3.73
CA LYS A 158 -19.69 -11.29 3.89
C LYS A 158 -18.37 -11.75 4.48
N PHE A 159 -17.25 -11.14 4.08
CA PHE A 159 -15.94 -11.37 4.68
C PHE A 159 -15.98 -11.09 6.19
N ASN A 160 -16.34 -9.86 6.59
CA ASN A 160 -16.41 -9.48 8.00
C ASN A 160 -17.44 -10.30 8.78
N GLY A 161 -18.55 -10.69 8.15
CA GLY A 161 -19.58 -11.55 8.76
C GLY A 161 -19.06 -12.93 9.13
N ILE A 162 -18.18 -13.52 8.31
CA ILE A 162 -17.55 -14.82 8.62
C ILE A 162 -16.66 -14.69 9.87
N PHE A 163 -15.86 -13.63 9.97
CA PHE A 163 -15.02 -13.39 11.14
C PHE A 163 -15.85 -13.16 12.42
N HIS A 164 -16.92 -12.39 12.36
CA HIS A 164 -17.84 -12.22 13.50
C HIS A 164 -18.46 -13.56 13.94
N ASN A 165 -18.88 -14.39 12.99
CA ASN A 165 -19.45 -15.70 13.30
C ASN A 165 -18.43 -16.67 13.89
N LEU A 166 -17.20 -16.69 13.38
CA LEU A 166 -16.12 -17.48 13.98
C LEU A 166 -15.73 -16.94 15.37
N ALA A 167 -15.81 -15.62 15.56
CA ALA A 167 -15.52 -14.98 16.83
C ALA A 167 -16.47 -15.42 17.95
N THR A 168 -17.75 -15.68 17.66
CA THR A 168 -18.70 -16.18 18.67
C THR A 168 -18.45 -17.64 19.05
N LEU A 169 -17.75 -18.40 18.21
CA LEU A 169 -17.45 -19.83 18.43
C LEU A 169 -16.10 -20.07 19.11
N ARG A 170 -15.28 -19.04 19.36
CA ARG A 170 -13.93 -19.19 19.95
C ARG A 170 -13.88 -19.88 21.30
N HIS A 171 -14.99 -19.88 22.03
CA HIS A 171 -15.10 -20.56 23.33
C HIS A 171 -15.32 -22.07 23.19
N LEU A 172 -15.60 -22.56 21.98
CA LEU A 172 -15.74 -23.99 21.67
C LEU A 172 -14.39 -24.60 21.29
N THR A 173 -14.37 -25.92 21.14
CA THR A 173 -13.19 -26.61 20.61
C THR A 173 -13.02 -26.32 19.11
N PRO A 174 -11.78 -26.14 18.61
CA PRO A 174 -11.50 -25.95 17.19
C PRO A 174 -12.01 -27.07 16.28
N ASP A 175 -12.16 -28.29 16.80
CA ASP A 175 -12.60 -29.48 16.07
C ASP A 175 -14.12 -29.71 16.09
N SER A 176 -14.87 -28.89 16.83
CA SER A 176 -16.31 -29.07 17.02
C SER A 176 -17.05 -29.02 15.68
N LYS A 177 -18.19 -29.70 15.59
CA LYS A 177 -19.00 -29.74 14.36
C LYS A 177 -19.40 -28.34 13.89
N GLU A 178 -19.77 -27.46 14.82
CA GLU A 178 -20.17 -26.08 14.52
C GLU A 178 -18.97 -25.26 14.01
N THR A 179 -17.81 -25.36 14.67
CA THR A 179 -16.58 -24.69 14.23
C THR A 179 -16.18 -25.14 12.84
N GLN A 180 -16.10 -26.46 12.61
CA GLN A 180 -15.65 -27.02 11.35
C GLN A 180 -16.60 -26.70 10.18
N LYS A 181 -17.91 -26.56 10.45
CA LYS A 181 -18.87 -26.04 9.47
C LYS A 181 -18.53 -24.61 9.04
N ARG A 182 -18.21 -23.71 9.99
CA ARG A 182 -17.81 -22.33 9.67
C ARG A 182 -16.45 -22.23 8.99
N ILE A 183 -15.51 -23.11 9.34
CA ILE A 183 -14.22 -23.21 8.64
C ILE A 183 -14.40 -23.70 7.20
N ASN A 184 -15.33 -24.63 6.93
CA ASN A 184 -15.68 -24.98 5.56
C ASN A 184 -16.28 -23.78 4.79
N GLU A 185 -17.20 -23.03 5.41
CA GLU A 185 -17.75 -21.81 4.79
C GLU A 185 -16.64 -20.81 4.43
N TRP A 186 -15.66 -20.66 5.31
CA TRP A 186 -14.45 -19.85 5.08
C TRP A 186 -13.59 -20.38 3.93
N TYR A 187 -13.29 -21.68 3.92
CA TYR A 187 -12.54 -22.35 2.85
C TYR A 187 -13.21 -22.19 1.47
N GLN A 188 -14.53 -22.41 1.41
CA GLN A 188 -15.31 -22.24 0.18
C GLN A 188 -15.34 -20.80 -0.30
N PHE A 189 -15.45 -19.85 0.63
CA PHE A 189 -15.44 -18.43 0.31
C PHE A 189 -14.09 -17.98 -0.26
N LEU A 190 -12.97 -18.41 0.34
CA LEU A 190 -11.63 -18.15 -0.19
C LEU A 190 -11.40 -18.73 -1.58
N ASN A 191 -11.87 -19.97 -1.82
CA ASN A 191 -11.74 -20.63 -3.13
C ASN A 191 -12.61 -19.97 -4.21
N LYS A 192 -13.81 -19.50 -3.86
CA LYS A 192 -14.67 -18.74 -4.78
C LYS A 192 -14.11 -17.36 -5.14
N MET A 193 -13.21 -16.85 -4.32
CA MET A 193 -12.54 -15.56 -4.49
C MET A 193 -11.32 -15.63 -5.43
N GLY A 194 -11.16 -16.72 -6.20
CA GLY A 194 -10.14 -16.85 -7.25
C GLY A 194 -8.80 -17.40 -6.79
N ASN A 195 -8.66 -17.69 -5.51
CA ASN A 195 -7.49 -18.36 -4.95
C ASN A 195 -7.84 -19.83 -4.74
N TYR A 196 -7.52 -20.70 -5.70
CA TYR A 196 -7.66 -22.15 -5.52
C TYR A 196 -6.68 -22.62 -4.43
N TYR A 197 -7.15 -22.67 -3.18
CA TYR A 197 -6.38 -23.15 -2.05
C TYR A 197 -6.49 -24.67 -1.99
N SER A 198 -5.37 -25.37 -2.13
CA SER A 198 -5.28 -26.75 -1.65
C SER A 198 -5.47 -26.78 -0.13
N PHE A 199 -5.81 -27.95 0.44
CA PHE A 199 -5.89 -28.09 1.90
C PHE A 199 -4.57 -27.76 2.59
N GLU A 200 -3.43 -28.06 1.98
CA GLU A 200 -2.11 -27.66 2.49
C GLU A 200 -1.92 -26.14 2.48
N ALA A 201 -2.29 -25.48 1.38
CA ALA A 201 -2.21 -24.02 1.27
C ALA A 201 -3.16 -23.32 2.26
N PHE A 202 -4.35 -23.89 2.50
CA PHE A 202 -5.29 -23.40 3.50
C PHE A 202 -4.75 -23.56 4.93
N LYS A 203 -4.09 -24.68 5.23
CA LYS A 203 -3.40 -24.89 6.52
C LYS A 203 -2.26 -23.87 6.71
N GLY A 204 -1.44 -23.65 5.68
CA GLY A 204 -0.38 -22.63 5.70
C GLY A 204 -0.90 -21.21 5.88
N LEU A 205 -2.06 -20.87 5.29
CA LEU A 205 -2.71 -19.58 5.52
C LEU A 205 -3.09 -19.38 6.99
N GLY A 206 -3.58 -20.42 7.66
CA GLY A 206 -3.87 -20.38 9.09
C GLY A 206 -2.63 -20.10 9.93
N GLN A 207 -1.48 -20.69 9.58
CA GLN A 207 -0.21 -20.43 10.26
C GLN A 207 0.26 -18.98 10.06
N MET A 208 0.04 -18.40 8.88
CA MET A 208 0.36 -16.99 8.62
C MET A 208 -0.43 -16.03 9.51
N TYR A 209 -1.68 -16.36 9.88
CA TYR A 209 -2.49 -15.52 10.76
C TYR A 209 -1.89 -15.31 12.15
N VAL A 210 -1.07 -16.25 12.62
CA VAL A 210 -0.36 -16.18 13.91
C VAL A 210 1.15 -15.90 13.75
N GLY A 211 1.71 -16.12 12.56
CA GLY A 211 3.13 -15.92 12.28
C GLY A 211 3.54 -14.46 12.02
N ASP A 212 2.59 -13.60 11.64
CA ASP A 212 2.81 -12.15 11.44
C ASP A 212 1.82 -11.35 12.31
N GLU A 213 2.38 -10.55 13.22
CA GLU A 213 1.64 -9.77 14.21
C GLU A 213 0.59 -8.83 13.60
N ARG A 214 0.82 -8.34 12.36
CA ARG A 214 -0.13 -7.47 11.67
C ARG A 214 -1.41 -8.22 11.32
N PHE A 215 -1.28 -9.47 10.86
CA PHE A 215 -2.45 -10.32 10.57
C PHE A 215 -3.17 -10.71 11.85
N THR A 216 -2.42 -11.07 12.90
CA THR A 216 -3.00 -11.37 14.22
C THR A 216 -3.83 -10.20 14.73
N LYS A 217 -3.26 -9.00 14.77
CA LYS A 217 -3.95 -7.79 15.24
C LYS A 217 -5.19 -7.46 14.41
N ASN A 218 -5.12 -7.64 13.09
CA ASN A 218 -6.25 -7.39 12.21
C ASN A 218 -7.38 -8.42 12.38
N ILE A 219 -7.07 -9.68 12.66
CA ILE A 219 -8.10 -10.71 12.88
C ILE A 219 -8.70 -10.59 14.28
N ASP A 220 -7.85 -10.32 15.28
CA ASP A 220 -8.27 -10.22 16.67
C ASP A 220 -9.10 -8.96 16.98
N GLN A 221 -9.24 -8.02 16.03
CA GLN A 221 -10.22 -6.93 16.14
C GLN A 221 -11.67 -7.44 16.21
N PHE A 222 -11.95 -8.60 15.62
CA PHE A 222 -13.25 -9.29 15.70
C PHE A 222 -13.37 -10.08 17.01
N GLY A 223 -12.23 -10.35 17.63
CA GLY A 223 -12.08 -10.57 19.06
C GLY A 223 -10.77 -11.28 19.40
N GLU A 224 -10.29 -11.03 20.61
CA GLU A 224 -9.01 -11.52 21.12
C GLU A 224 -8.82 -13.06 21.02
N GLY A 225 -7.71 -13.50 20.44
CA GLY A 225 -7.38 -14.92 20.25
C GLY A 225 -8.09 -15.59 19.06
N LEU A 226 -8.80 -14.83 18.21
CA LEU A 226 -9.47 -15.36 17.02
C LEU A 226 -8.48 -15.91 16.00
N ALA A 227 -7.37 -15.21 15.76
CA ALA A 227 -6.35 -15.65 14.82
C ALA A 227 -5.82 -17.05 15.19
N LYS A 228 -5.54 -17.26 16.48
CA LYS A 228 -5.07 -18.55 17.00
C LYS A 228 -6.12 -19.64 16.89
N PHE A 229 -7.37 -19.34 17.29
CA PHE A 229 -8.48 -20.27 17.15
C PHE A 229 -8.71 -20.71 15.70
N MET A 230 -8.69 -19.75 14.76
CA MET A 230 -8.82 -20.02 13.34
C MET A 230 -7.65 -20.85 12.81
N CYS A 231 -6.40 -20.54 13.18
CA CYS A 231 -5.23 -21.32 12.80
C CYS A 231 -5.40 -22.80 13.17
N ASP A 232 -5.80 -23.08 14.41
CA ASP A 232 -5.97 -24.45 14.91
C ASP A 232 -7.14 -25.17 14.22
N ALA A 233 -8.27 -24.48 14.04
CA ALA A 233 -9.45 -25.04 13.39
C ALA A 233 -9.23 -25.31 11.88
N MET A 234 -8.48 -24.43 11.20
CA MET A 234 -8.11 -24.59 9.79
C MET A 234 -7.15 -25.77 9.58
N ALA A 235 -6.19 -25.97 10.48
CA ALA A 235 -5.30 -27.12 10.43
C ALA A 235 -6.06 -28.45 10.56
N LEU A 236 -6.98 -28.53 11.54
CA LEU A 236 -7.83 -29.71 11.74
C LEU A 236 -8.77 -29.96 10.56
N TYR A 237 -9.31 -28.90 9.97
CA TYR A 237 -10.16 -29.00 8.78
C TYR A 237 -9.38 -29.55 7.59
N ALA A 238 -8.20 -29.00 7.31
CA ALA A 238 -7.35 -29.45 6.23
C ALA A 238 -6.94 -30.92 6.40
N ASP A 239 -6.51 -31.31 7.60
CA ASP A 239 -6.06 -32.68 7.86
C ASP A 239 -7.20 -33.71 7.76
N LYS A 240 -8.45 -33.33 8.10
CA LYS A 240 -9.64 -34.21 7.96
C LYS A 240 -10.09 -34.40 6.50
N ASN A 241 -9.83 -33.44 5.62
CA ASN A 241 -10.30 -33.46 4.23
C ASN A 241 -9.21 -33.84 3.21
N LYS A 242 -8.00 -34.21 3.66
CA LYS A 242 -6.92 -34.77 2.83
C LYS A 242 -7.13 -36.24 2.42
N ILE A 243 -8.20 -36.89 2.90
CA ILE A 243 -8.53 -38.31 2.64
C ILE A 243 -9.48 -38.41 1.45
#